data_AF-A0A920QK44-F1
#
_entry.id   AF-A0A920QK44-F1
#
_cell.length_a   1.000
_cell.length_b   1.000
_cell.length_c   1.000
_cell.angle_alpha   90.00
_cell.angle_beta   90.00
_cell.angle_gamma   90.00
#
_symmetry.space_group_name_H-M   'P 1'
#
loop_
_entity.id
_entity.type
_entity.pdbx_description
1 polymer ?
#
loop_
_entity_poly.entity_id
_entity_poly.type
_entity_poly.pdbx_seq_one_letter_code
_entity_poly.pdbx_strand_id
1 'polypeptide(L)'
;MHQQPYLLSGTVESNVSYGLRFTHLNRKQLRESVKEALEWAGLVDLAKHQAKTLSGGVQQRVAFTRAWILKPKVLLLDEPMANMDIESREQACDLLKRMKSEGMSIVITSHDTNIFDGLIDSHFSLSEGKLK
;
A
#
# COMPACT_ATOMS: atom_id res chain seq x y z
N MET A 1 4.10 7.51 3.07
CA MET A 1 4.96 6.30 2.93
C MET A 1 6.30 6.78 2.39
N HIS A 2 7.43 6.11 2.67
CA HIS A 2 8.75 6.49 2.15
C HIS A 2 9.07 5.77 0.82
N GLN A 3 10.09 6.24 0.09
CA GLN A 3 10.63 5.65 -1.15
C GLN A 3 10.86 4.12 -1.09
N GLN A 4 11.14 3.57 0.10
CA GLN A 4 11.17 2.12 0.34
C GLN A 4 10.06 1.72 1.31
N PRO A 5 9.37 0.58 1.10
CA PRO A 5 8.37 0.10 2.02
C PRO A 5 9.00 -0.22 3.38
N TYR A 6 8.65 0.57 4.39
CA TYR A 6 9.10 0.28 5.74
C TYR A 6 8.36 -0.94 6.28
N LEU A 7 9.01 -2.10 6.36
CA LEU A 7 8.45 -3.31 6.94
C LEU A 7 8.91 -3.52 8.38
N LEU A 8 7.97 -3.88 9.23
CA LEU A 8 8.23 -4.28 10.61
C LEU A 8 8.81 -5.69 10.62
N SER A 9 9.59 -6.00 11.65
CA SER A 9 10.03 -7.37 11.90
C SER A 9 8.83 -8.30 12.11
N GLY A 10 8.90 -9.53 11.60
CA GLY A 10 7.84 -10.52 11.69
C GLY A 10 7.15 -10.82 10.36
N THR A 11 6.00 -11.50 10.46
CA THR A 11 5.31 -12.04 9.29
C THR A 11 4.54 -10.97 8.51
N VAL A 12 4.11 -11.32 7.29
CA VAL A 12 3.17 -10.52 6.49
C VAL A 12 1.90 -10.22 7.29
N GLU A 13 1.28 -11.23 7.91
CA GLU A 13 0.10 -11.07 8.74
C GLU A 13 0.33 -10.10 9.92
N SER A 14 1.49 -10.19 10.58
CA SER A 14 1.84 -9.29 11.67
C SER A 14 2.04 -7.85 11.20
N ASN A 15 2.60 -7.66 10.00
CA ASN A 15 2.73 -6.35 9.40
C ASN A 15 1.36 -5.76 9.06
N VAL A 16 0.53 -6.50 8.31
CA VAL A 16 -0.81 -6.07 7.89
C VAL A 16 -1.69 -5.73 9.09
N SER A 17 -1.69 -6.57 10.13
CA SER A 17 -2.52 -6.38 11.33
C SER A 17 -2.02 -5.30 12.30
N TYR A 18 -0.84 -4.72 12.08
CA TYR A 18 -0.17 -3.89 13.08
C TYR A 18 -1.04 -2.72 13.57
N GLY A 19 -1.61 -1.96 12.64
CA GLY A 19 -2.44 -0.79 12.97
C GLY A 19 -3.75 -1.16 13.66
N LEU A 20 -4.32 -2.34 13.36
CA LEU A 20 -5.58 -2.78 13.96
C LEU A 20 -5.48 -3.00 15.48
N ARG A 21 -4.26 -3.22 16.01
CA ARG A 21 -4.02 -3.39 17.46
C ARG A 21 -4.36 -2.14 18.27
N PHE A 22 -4.46 -0.98 17.62
CA PHE A 22 -4.81 0.30 18.25
C PHE A 22 -6.28 0.68 18.03
N THR A 23 -7.09 -0.25 17.52
CA THR A 23 -8.53 -0.09 17.32
C THR A 23 -9.34 -0.82 18.39
N HIS A 24 -10.64 -0.58 18.46
CA HIS A 24 -11.55 -1.21 19.43
C HIS A 24 -12.06 -2.60 19.00
N LEU A 25 -11.44 -3.20 17.97
CA LEU A 25 -11.87 -4.50 17.45
C LEU A 25 -11.55 -5.63 18.42
N ASN A 26 -12.48 -6.56 18.57
CA ASN A 26 -12.23 -7.79 19.32
C ASN A 26 -11.37 -8.78 18.50
N ARG A 27 -10.90 -9.86 19.15
CA ARG A 27 -10.03 -10.87 18.50
C ARG A 27 -10.64 -11.50 17.26
N LYS A 28 -11.95 -11.76 17.25
CA LYS A 28 -12.64 -12.37 16.11
C LYS A 28 -12.67 -11.41 14.93
N GLN A 29 -13.07 -10.16 15.19
CA GLN A 29 -13.12 -9.09 14.17
C GLN A 29 -11.73 -8.81 13.60
N LEU A 30 -10.70 -8.73 14.45
CA LEU A 30 -9.33 -8.51 14.00
C LEU A 30 -8.88 -9.62 13.04
N ARG A 31 -9.11 -10.89 13.40
CA ARG A 31 -8.75 -12.03 12.54
C ARG A 31 -9.49 -11.99 11.21
N GLU A 32 -10.77 -11.62 11.22
CA GLU A 32 -11.60 -11.51 10.02
C GLU A 32 -11.10 -10.38 9.11
N SER A 33 -10.87 -9.18 9.65
CA SER A 33 -10.33 -8.06 8.88
C SER A 33 -8.94 -8.35 8.29
N VAL A 34 -8.08 -9.07 9.02
CA VAL A 34 -6.75 -9.45 8.52
C VAL A 34 -6.87 -10.48 7.40
N LYS A 35 -7.77 -11.47 7.53
CA LYS A 35 -8.04 -12.44 6.47
C LYS A 35 -8.54 -11.75 5.20
N GLU A 36 -9.55 -10.89 5.33
CA GLU A 36 -10.10 -10.11 4.22
C GLU A 36 -9.02 -9.26 3.54
N ALA A 37 -8.14 -8.61 4.31
CA ALA A 37 -7.07 -7.79 3.78
C ALA A 37 -6.01 -8.60 3.02
N LEU A 38 -5.66 -9.79 3.52
CA LEU A 38 -4.73 -10.68 2.84
C LEU A 38 -5.32 -11.22 1.53
N GLU A 39 -6.60 -11.56 1.51
CA GLU A 39 -7.32 -11.97 0.29
C GLU A 39 -7.42 -10.81 -0.71
N TRP A 40 -7.81 -9.63 -0.24
CA TRP A 40 -7.90 -8.40 -1.02
C TRP A 40 -6.59 -8.06 -1.75
N ALA A 41 -5.44 -8.32 -1.09
CA ALA A 41 -4.12 -8.04 -1.61
C ALA A 41 -3.43 -9.20 -2.34
N GLY A 42 -4.05 -10.39 -2.42
CA GLY A 42 -3.41 -11.59 -2.96
C GLY A 42 -2.19 -12.05 -2.16
N LEU A 43 -2.23 -11.93 -0.83
CA LEU A 43 -1.12 -12.22 0.10
C LEU A 43 -1.39 -13.44 1.00
N VAL A 44 -2.46 -14.20 0.77
CA VAL A 44 -2.90 -15.31 1.62
C VAL A 44 -1.80 -16.35 1.81
N ASP A 45 -1.18 -16.82 0.73
CA ASP A 45 -0.13 -17.85 0.78
C ASP A 45 1.17 -17.35 1.43
N LEU A 46 1.32 -16.02 1.52
CA LEU A 46 2.48 -15.36 2.10
C LEU A 46 2.27 -14.94 3.55
N ALA A 47 1.07 -15.15 4.12
CA ALA A 47 0.69 -14.63 5.43
C ALA A 47 1.70 -14.93 6.56
N LYS A 48 2.29 -16.14 6.56
CA LYS A 48 3.25 -16.60 7.56
C LYS A 48 4.72 -16.34 7.19
N HIS A 49 5.01 -15.89 5.98
CA HIS A 49 6.37 -15.58 5.54
C HIS A 49 6.88 -14.32 6.24
N GLN A 50 8.20 -14.25 6.46
CA GLN A 50 8.85 -13.06 7.00
C GLN A 50 8.77 -11.93 5.97
N ALA A 51 8.14 -10.81 6.33
CA ALA A 51 7.82 -9.78 5.33
C ALA A 51 9.09 -9.20 4.68
N LYS A 52 10.18 -9.05 5.46
CA LYS A 52 11.47 -8.51 5.00
C LYS A 52 12.25 -9.40 4.04
N THR A 53 11.88 -10.68 3.89
CA THR A 53 12.58 -11.61 2.99
C THR A 53 11.92 -11.72 1.62
N LEU A 54 10.79 -11.04 1.42
CA LEU A 54 10.02 -11.07 0.17
C LEU A 54 10.62 -10.13 -0.87
N SER A 55 10.25 -10.29 -2.15
CA SER A 55 10.66 -9.37 -3.21
C SER A 55 10.11 -7.95 -2.97
N GLY A 56 10.78 -6.92 -3.49
CA GLY A 56 10.38 -5.52 -3.28
C GLY A 56 8.93 -5.23 -3.67
N GLY A 57 8.44 -5.79 -4.78
CA GLY A 57 7.04 -5.65 -5.19
C GLY A 57 6.05 -6.25 -4.19
N VAL A 58 6.35 -7.44 -3.65
CA VAL A 58 5.53 -8.04 -2.60
C VAL A 58 5.59 -7.21 -1.31
N GLN A 59 6.77 -6.72 -0.92
CA GLN A 59 6.93 -5.85 0.24
C GLN A 59 6.08 -4.57 0.12
N GLN A 60 6.01 -4.00 -1.09
CA GLN A 60 5.17 -2.84 -1.38
C GLN A 60 3.68 -3.17 -1.20
N ARG A 61 3.21 -4.31 -1.73
CA ARG A 61 1.83 -4.77 -1.50
C ARG A 61 1.52 -4.95 -0.02
N VAL A 62 2.44 -5.53 0.76
CA VAL A 62 2.28 -5.66 2.22
C VAL A 62 2.13 -4.28 2.87
N ALA A 63 2.97 -3.32 2.48
CA ALA A 63 2.94 -1.97 3.02
C ALA A 63 1.63 -1.25 2.66
N PHE A 64 1.17 -1.34 1.41
CA PHE A 64 -0.10 -0.80 0.95
C PHE A 64 -1.29 -1.40 1.70
N THR A 65 -1.32 -2.72 1.83
CA THR A 65 -2.38 -3.45 2.54
C THR A 65 -2.44 -3.03 4.01
N ARG A 66 -1.28 -2.89 4.67
CA ARG A 66 -1.19 -2.39 6.05
C ARG A 66 -1.71 -0.96 6.20
N ALA A 67 -1.53 -0.10 5.20
CA ALA A 67 -2.10 1.25 5.23
C ALA A 67 -3.61 1.22 4.97
N TRP A 68 -4.05 0.42 4.01
CA TRP A 68 -5.44 0.32 3.58
C TRP A 68 -6.37 -0.35 4.60
N ILE A 69 -5.89 -1.34 5.36
CA ILE A 69 -6.73 -2.07 6.33
C ILE A 69 -7.34 -1.16 7.41
N LEU A 70 -6.76 0.01 7.64
CA LEU A 70 -7.28 1.05 8.54
C LEU A 70 -8.40 1.89 7.91
N LYS A 71 -8.68 1.69 6.63
CA LYS A 71 -9.65 2.43 5.81
C LYS A 71 -9.49 3.95 5.95
N PRO A 72 -8.27 4.51 5.74
CA PRO A 72 -8.07 5.95 5.88
C PRO A 72 -8.82 6.70 4.75
N LYS A 73 -9.19 7.95 5.01
CA LYS A 73 -9.81 8.81 3.99
C LYS A 73 -8.82 9.26 2.92
N VAL A 74 -7.56 9.43 3.32
CA VAL A 74 -6.47 9.93 2.46
C VAL A 74 -5.24 9.06 2.66
N LEU A 75 -4.62 8.64 1.55
CA LEU A 75 -3.36 7.92 1.51
C LEU A 75 -2.27 8.77 0.87
N LEU A 76 -1.17 9.00 1.59
CA LEU A 76 -0.02 9.78 1.12
C LEU A 76 1.15 8.84 0.78
N LEU A 77 1.57 8.87 -0.48
CA LEU A 77 2.59 7.99 -1.03
C LEU A 77 3.77 8.80 -1.59
N ASP A 78 4.97 8.55 -1.08
CA ASP A 78 6.19 9.18 -1.58
C ASP A 78 6.97 8.20 -2.44
N GLU A 79 7.00 8.45 -3.76
CA GLU A 79 7.74 7.63 -4.74
C GLU A 79 7.47 6.12 -4.59
N PRO A 80 6.21 5.68 -4.52
CA PRO A 80 5.86 4.35 -4.03
C PRO A 80 6.20 3.20 -5.00
N MET A 81 6.75 3.51 -6.17
CA MET A 81 7.07 2.55 -7.23
C MET A 81 8.52 2.64 -7.71
N ALA A 82 9.36 3.37 -6.95
CA ALA A 82 10.79 3.47 -7.21
C ALA A 82 11.43 2.08 -7.14
N ASN A 83 12.35 1.79 -8.08
CA ASN A 83 13.14 0.55 -8.11
C ASN A 83 12.34 -0.76 -8.23
N MET A 84 11.08 -0.70 -8.68
CA MET A 84 10.26 -1.88 -8.98
C MET A 84 10.36 -2.24 -10.46
N ASP A 85 10.35 -3.54 -10.77
CA ASP A 85 10.15 -4.04 -12.14
C ASP A 85 8.74 -3.74 -12.66
N ILE A 86 8.55 -3.86 -13.98
CA ILE A 86 7.30 -3.51 -14.68
C ILE A 86 6.11 -4.29 -14.12
N GLU A 87 6.24 -5.61 -13.96
CA GLU A 87 5.16 -6.47 -13.46
C GLU A 87 4.73 -6.07 -12.04
N SER A 88 5.70 -5.80 -11.16
CA SER A 88 5.43 -5.36 -9.80
C SER A 88 4.76 -3.99 -9.75
N ARG A 89 5.11 -3.08 -10.67
CA ARG A 89 4.48 -1.75 -10.79
C ARG A 89 3.02 -1.86 -11.21
N GLU A 90 2.72 -2.70 -12.19
CA GLU A 90 1.34 -2.95 -12.63
C GLU A 90 0.48 -3.48 -11.47
N GLN A 91 0.96 -4.51 -10.77
CA GLN A 91 0.26 -5.08 -9.61
C GLN A 91 0.03 -4.05 -8.49
N ALA A 92 1.02 -3.18 -8.24
CA ALA A 92 0.89 -2.11 -7.26
C ALA A 92 -0.10 -1.03 -7.72
N CYS A 93 -0.10 -0.67 -9.00
CA CYS A 93 -1.03 0.29 -9.60
C CYS A 93 -2.48 -0.21 -9.54
N ASP A 94 -2.71 -1.49 -9.78
CA ASP A 94 -4.03 -2.12 -9.65
C ASP A 94 -4.57 -2.05 -8.23
N LEU A 95 -3.72 -2.27 -7.22
CA LEU A 95 -4.12 -2.06 -5.82
C LEU A 95 -4.50 -0.61 -5.55
N LEU A 96 -3.74 0.37 -6.06
CA LEU A 96 -4.07 1.79 -5.89
C LEU A 96 -5.38 2.17 -6.61
N LYS A 97 -5.62 1.64 -7.81
CA LYS A 97 -6.88 1.83 -8.55
C LYS A 97 -8.07 1.25 -7.76
N ARG A 98 -7.89 0.07 -7.17
CA ARG A 98 -8.90 -0.55 -6.31
C ARG A 98 -9.18 0.29 -5.07
N MET A 99 -8.14 0.71 -4.35
CA MET A 99 -8.24 1.63 -3.21
C MET A 99 -9.01 2.92 -3.55
N LYS A 100 -8.70 3.53 -4.69
CA LYS A 100 -9.40 4.73 -5.19
C LYS A 100 -10.89 4.43 -5.46
N SER A 101 -11.19 3.30 -6.10
CA SER A 101 -12.58 2.89 -6.39
C SER A 101 -13.43 2.66 -5.13
N GLU A 102 -12.78 2.32 -4.01
CA GLU A 102 -13.41 2.18 -2.69
C GLU A 102 -13.60 3.53 -1.96
N GLY A 103 -13.31 4.65 -2.62
CA GLY A 103 -13.54 6.01 -2.12
C GLY A 103 -12.36 6.63 -1.37
N MET A 104 -11.18 6.02 -1.40
CA MET A 104 -9.97 6.59 -0.79
C MET A 104 -9.33 7.64 -1.69
N SER A 105 -9.05 8.83 -1.16
CA SER A 105 -8.24 9.83 -1.87
C SER A 105 -6.76 9.44 -1.78
N ILE A 106 -6.04 9.49 -2.90
CA ILE A 106 -4.62 9.11 -2.95
C ILE A 106 -3.81 10.30 -3.47
N VAL A 107 -2.79 10.69 -2.72
CA VAL A 107 -1.81 11.71 -3.13
C VAL A 107 -0.47 11.01 -3.31
N ILE A 108 0.12 11.17 -4.49
CA ILE A 108 1.35 10.50 -4.91
C ILE A 108 2.36 11.57 -5.32
N THR A 109 3.59 11.46 -4.84
CA THR A 109 4.75 12.15 -5.42
C THR A 109 5.54 11.16 -6.27
N SER A 110 5.93 11.58 -7.47
CA SER A 110 6.72 10.78 -8.42
C SER A 110 7.47 11.69 -9.39
N HIS A 111 8.65 11.26 -9.83
CA HIS A 111 9.37 11.84 -10.96
C HIS A 111 8.93 11.27 -12.32
N ASP A 112 8.26 10.11 -12.33
CA ASP A 112 7.70 9.47 -13.53
C ASP A 112 6.19 9.30 -13.36
N THR A 113 5.42 10.10 -14.08
CA THR A 113 3.95 10.09 -14.02
C THR A 113 3.34 8.98 -14.86
N ASN A 114 4.04 8.47 -15.88
CA ASN A 114 3.50 7.49 -16.83
C ASN A 114 3.15 6.16 -16.13
N ILE A 115 3.85 5.87 -15.02
CA ILE A 115 3.60 4.67 -14.20
C ILE A 115 2.17 4.67 -13.60
N PHE A 116 1.56 5.85 -13.48
CA PHE A 116 0.24 6.04 -12.85
C PHE A 116 -0.87 6.32 -13.86
N ASP A 117 -0.67 5.98 -15.14
CA ASP A 117 -1.69 6.16 -16.17
C ASP A 117 -3.02 5.48 -15.80
N GLY A 118 -4.10 6.25 -15.90
CA GLY A 118 -5.45 5.85 -15.51
C GLY A 118 -5.72 5.88 -14.00
N LEU A 119 -4.74 6.21 -13.15
CA LEU A 119 -4.95 6.46 -11.72
C LEU A 119 -5.11 7.97 -11.41
N ILE A 120 -4.40 8.83 -12.14
CA ILE A 120 -4.34 10.27 -11.87
C ILE A 120 -5.62 10.98 -12.32
N ASP A 121 -6.27 11.70 -11.39
CA ASP A 121 -7.35 12.65 -11.71
C ASP A 121 -6.83 14.08 -11.94
N SER A 122 -5.74 14.44 -11.25
CA SER A 122 -5.13 15.76 -11.31
C SER A 122 -3.64 15.66 -11.05
N HIS A 123 -2.86 16.43 -11.82
CA HIS A 123 -1.41 16.47 -11.73
C HIS A 123 -0.97 17.89 -11.38
N PHE A 124 -0.05 18.00 -10.42
CA PHE A 124 0.54 19.26 -9.97
C PHE A 124 2.05 19.16 -10.05
N SER A 125 2.70 20.25 -10.45
CA SER A 125 4.15 20.34 -10.55
C SER A 125 4.72 21.20 -9.44
N LEU A 126 5.75 20.73 -8.73
CA LEU A 126 6.44 21.51 -7.72
C LEU A 126 7.76 22.04 -8.29
N SER A 127 7.91 23.37 -8.38
CA SER A 127 9.12 24.03 -8.86
C SER A 127 9.45 25.21 -7.97
N GLU A 128 10.71 25.33 -7.51
CA GLU A 128 11.18 26.46 -6.69
C GLU A 128 10.31 26.71 -5.43
N GLY A 129 9.87 25.64 -4.78
CA GLY A 129 9.01 25.71 -3.59
C GLY A 129 7.57 26.13 -3.86
N LYS A 130 7.15 26.23 -5.12
CA LYS A 130 5.77 26.58 -5.53
C LYS A 130 5.10 25.41 -6.24
N LEU A 131 3.91 25.05 -5.78
CA LEU A 131 3.04 24.08 -6.44
C LEU A 131 2.23 24.80 -7.53
N LYS A 132 2.33 24.32 -8.76
CA LYS A 132 1.65 24.83 -9.96
C LYS A 132 0.73 23.76 -10.52
#